data_AF-A0A8F9WHE3-F1
#
_entry.id   AF-A0A8F9WHE3-F1
#
_cell.length_a   1.000
_cell.length_b   1.000
_cell.length_c   1.000
_cell.angle_alpha   90.00
_cell.angle_beta   90.00
_cell.angle_gamma   90.00
#
_symmetry.space_group_name_H-M   'P 1'
#
loop_
_entity.id
_entity.type
_entity.pdbx_description
1 polymer ?
#
loop_
_entity_poly.entity_id
_entity_poly.type
_entity_poly.pdbx_seq_one_letter_code
_entity_poly.pdbx_strand_id
1 'polypeptide(L)' 'PSPWPISGSLGALATTVGGVMYMHPFQGGATLLSLGLIFLLYTMFVWWRDVLRESTLEGHHTKAVQLG' A
#
# COMPACT_ATOMS: atom_id res chain seq x y z
N PRO A 1 14.44 -7.95 -3.22
CA PRO A 1 13.07 -7.92 -3.79
C PRO A 1 12.07 -7.45 -2.74
N SER A 2 11.27 -6.41 -3.04
CA SER A 2 10.30 -5.87 -2.08
C SER A 2 8.94 -6.60 -2.18
N PRO A 3 8.29 -6.94 -1.05
CA PRO A 3 6.96 -7.55 -1.04
C PRO A 3 5.84 -6.51 -1.21
N TRP A 4 6.15 -5.22 -1.06
CA TRP A 4 5.17 -4.13 -1.06
C TRP A 4 4.30 -4.03 -2.32
N PRO A 5 4.78 -4.34 -3.54
CA PRO A 5 3.93 -4.34 -4.73
C PRO A 5 2.74 -5.32 -4.64
N ILE A 6 2.98 -6.54 -4.14
CA ILE A 6 1.91 -7.54 -4.02
C ILE A 6 1.03 -7.30 -2.79
N SER A 7 1.58 -6.80 -1.69
CA SER A 7 0.78 -6.34 -0.55
C SER A 7 -0.15 -5.19 -0.96
N GLY A 8 0.35 -4.24 -1.75
CA GLY A 8 -0.42 -3.09 -2.21
C GLY A 8 -1.57 -3.50 -3.14
N SER A 9 -1.33 -4.45 -4.05
CA SER A 9 -2.38 -4.95 -4.95
C SER A 9 -3.48 -5.71 -4.20
N LEU A 10 -3.14 -6.50 -3.19
CA LEU A 10 -4.12 -7.16 -2.32
C LEU A 10 -4.93 -6.15 -1.49
N GLY A 11 -4.28 -5.09 -0.98
CA GLY A 11 -4.98 -4.00 -0.28
C GLY A 11 -5.94 -3.22 -1.18
N ALA A 12 -5.52 -2.94 -2.42
CA ALA A 12 -6.38 -2.28 -3.41
C ALA A 12 -7.59 -3.15 -3.79
N LEU A 13 -7.38 -4.47 -3.96
CA LEU A 13 -8.46 -5.42 -4.21
C LEU A 13 -9.46 -5.44 -3.05
N ALA A 14 -8.98 -5.60 -1.81
CA ALA A 14 -9.83 -5.62 -0.62
C ALA A 14 -10.62 -4.30 -0.46
N THR A 15 -9.99 -3.16 -0.71
CA THR A 15 -10.63 -1.83 -0.69
C THR A 15 -11.73 -1.73 -1.74
N THR A 16 -11.47 -2.20 -2.97
CA THR A 16 -12.43 -2.13 -4.08
C THR A 16 -13.64 -3.02 -3.82
N VAL A 17 -13.40 -4.29 -3.43
CA VAL A 17 -14.47 -5.24 -3.09
C VAL A 17 -15.27 -4.74 -1.89
N GLY A 18 -14.60 -4.30 -0.83
CA GLY A 18 -15.24 -3.71 0.35
C GLY A 18 -16.07 -2.47 0.01
N GLY A 19 -15.58 -1.61 -0.89
CA GLY A 19 -16.29 -0.42 -1.35
C GLY A 19 -17.58 -0.77 -2.10
N VAL A 20 -17.52 -1.71 -3.03
CA VAL A 20 -18.72 -2.18 -3.75
C VAL A 20 -19.71 -2.83 -2.78
N MET A 21 -19.23 -3.67 -1.87
CA MET A 21 -20.06 -4.30 -0.83
C MET A 21 -20.66 -3.29 0.16
N TYR A 22 -20.02 -2.14 0.37
CA TYR A 22 -20.53 -1.07 1.21
C TYR A 22 -21.61 -0.24 0.52
N MET A 23 -21.48 -0.03 -0.81
CA MET A 23 -22.46 0.72 -1.62
C MET A 23 -23.73 -0.08 -1.95
N HIS A 24 -23.70 -1.40 -1.78
CA HIS A 24 -24.81 -2.31 -1.99
C HIS A 24 -25.17 -3.01 -0.66
N PRO A 25 -26.38 -3.58 -0.48
CA PRO A 25 -26.82 -4.15 0.80
C PRO A 25 -26.16 -5.52 1.11
N PHE A 26 -24.83 -5.60 1.03
CA PHE A 26 -24.06 -6.77 1.45
C PHE A 26 -23.58 -6.62 2.89
N GLN A 27 -23.76 -7.68 3.67
CA GLN A 27 -23.25 -7.72 5.04
C GLN A 27 -21.71 -7.72 5.04
N GLY A 28 -21.10 -6.96 5.96
CA GLY A 28 -19.65 -6.90 6.14
C GLY A 28 -18.90 -5.94 5.19
N GLY A 29 -19.59 -5.21 4.31
CA GLY A 29 -18.96 -4.25 3.39
C GLY A 29 -18.14 -3.17 4.10
N ALA A 30 -18.70 -2.55 5.15
CA ALA A 30 -17.99 -1.54 5.95
C ALA A 30 -16.71 -2.08 6.60
N THR A 31 -16.73 -3.33 7.10
CA THR A 31 -15.58 -3.99 7.72
C THR A 31 -14.49 -4.26 6.68
N LEU A 32 -14.86 -4.84 5.54
CA LEU A 32 -13.89 -5.16 4.48
C LEU A 32 -13.27 -3.89 3.88
N LEU A 33 -14.07 -2.85 3.67
CA LEU A 33 -13.58 -1.55 3.20
C LEU A 33 -12.56 -0.94 4.18
N SER A 34 -12.90 -0.92 5.48
CA SER A 34 -12.03 -0.35 6.51
C SER A 34 -10.73 -1.14 6.64
N LEU A 35 -10.78 -2.47 6.64
CA LEU A 35 -9.60 -3.32 6.67
C LEU A 35 -8.73 -3.15 5.41
N GLY A 36 -9.35 -3.10 4.22
CA GLY A 36 -8.66 -2.84 2.96
C GLY A 36 -7.90 -1.51 2.97
N LEU A 37 -8.56 -0.44 3.44
CA LEU A 37 -7.95 0.89 3.55
C LEU A 37 -6.79 0.90 4.55
N ILE A 38 -6.96 0.31 5.74
CA ILE A 38 -5.89 0.22 6.75
C ILE A 38 -4.69 -0.55 6.19
N PHE A 39 -4.94 -1.67 5.50
CA PHE A 39 -3.88 -2.49 4.91
C PHE A 39 -3.14 -1.77 3.78
N LEU A 40 -3.86 -1.02 2.95
CA LEU A 40 -3.27 -0.21 1.88
C LEU A 40 -2.39 0.92 2.45
N LEU A 41 -2.90 1.66 3.44
CA LEU A 41 -2.17 2.71 4.13
C LEU A 41 -0.93 2.17 4.85
N TYR A 42 -1.03 0.99 5.47
CA TYR A 42 0.11 0.32 6.08
C TYR A 42 1.18 -0.03 5.04
N THR A 43 0.78 -0.61 3.90
CA THR A 43 1.71 -0.95 2.82
C THR A 43 2.43 0.30 2.32
N MET A 44 1.70 1.39 2.10
CA MET A 44 2.26 2.69 1.70
C MET A 44 3.29 3.21 2.72
N PHE A 45 2.94 3.21 4.02
CA PHE A 45 3.81 3.66 5.08
C PHE A 45 5.13 2.87 5.13
N VAL A 46 5.04 1.54 5.10
CA VAL A 46 6.22 0.69 5.20
C VAL A 46 7.07 0.77 3.93
N TRP A 47 6.45 0.90 2.75
CA TRP A 47 7.19 1.09 1.51
C TRP A 47 7.96 2.42 1.51
N TRP A 48 7.33 3.53 1.89
CA TRP A 48 8.03 4.82 1.98
C TRP A 48 9.14 4.82 3.04
N ARG A 49 8.95 4.13 4.16
CA ARG A 49 10.01 3.91 5.15
C ARG A 49 11.23 3.22 4.51
N ASP A 50 11.01 2.22 3.68
CA ASP A 50 12.11 1.49 3.03
C ASP A 50 12.83 2.38 2.01
N VAL A 51 12.12 3.21 1.23
CA VAL A 51 12.73 4.22 0.35
C VAL A 51 13.57 5.23 1.15
N LEU A 52 13.07 5.69 2.30
CA LEU A 52 13.83 6.58 3.18
C LEU A 52 15.09 5.91 3.72
N ARG A 53 15.04 4.62 4.05
CA ARG A 53 16.21 3.85 4.50
C ARG A 53 17.25 3.68 3.39
N GLU A 54 16.81 3.26 2.21
CA GLU A 54 17.67 3.07 1.03
C GLU A 54 18.39 4.37 0.62
N SER A 55 17.71 5.50 0.78
CA SER A 55 18.28 6.82 0.49
C SER A 55 19.21 7.35 1.57
N THR A 56 18.78 7.36 2.83
CA THR A 56 19.49 8.07 3.91
C THR A 56 20.58 7.24 4.59
N LEU A 57 20.38 5.93 4.71
CA LEU A 57 21.28 5.06 5.46
C LEU A 57 22.16 4.20 4.54
N GLU A 58 21.64 3.78 3.39
CA GLU A 58 22.32 2.85 2.48
C GLU A 58 22.96 3.56 1.28
N GLY A 59 22.61 4.84 1.04
CA GLY A 59 23.24 5.70 0.05
C GLY A 59 22.96 5.32 -1.40
N HIS A 60 21.90 4.55 -1.67
CA HIS A 60 21.58 4.06 -3.01
C HIS A 60 21.10 5.15 -3.99
N HIS A 61 20.77 6.34 -3.48
CA HIS A 61 20.26 7.47 -4.27
C HIS A 61 21.41 8.30 -4.88
N THR A 62 22.16 7.71 -5.80
CA THR A 62 23.22 8.39 -6.57
C THR A 62 22.66 9.52 -7.46
N LYS A 63 23.54 10.39 -7.98
CA LYS A 63 23.11 11.49 -8.88
C LYS A 63 22.34 11.01 -10.11
N ALA A 64 22.67 9.84 -10.66
CA ALA A 64 21.93 9.24 -11.75
C ALA A 64 20.49 8.88 -11.33
N VAL A 65 20.32 8.20 -10.19
CA VAL A 65 18.99 7.82 -9.65
C VAL A 65 18.13 9.04 -9.29
N GLN A 66 18.75 10.13 -8.86
CA GLN A 66 18.03 11.38 -8.55
C GLN A 66 17.54 12.13 -9.79
N LEU A 67 18.21 11.97 -10.94
CA LEU A 67 17.87 12.64 -12.20
C LEU A 67 16.81 11.88 -13.00
N GLY A 68 16.69 10.57 -12.78
CA GLY A 68 15.79 9.67 -13.52
C GLY A 68 16.54 8.80 -14.51
#